data_AF-A0A518HYR2-F1
#
_entry.id   AF-A0A518HYR2-F1
#
_cell.length_a   1.000
_cell.length_b   1.000
_cell.length_c   1.000
_cell.angle_alpha   90.00
_cell.angle_beta   90.00
_cell.angle_gamma   90.00
#
_symmetry.space_group_name_H-M   'P 1'
#
loop_
_entity.id
_entity.type
_entity.pdbx_description
1 polymer ?
#
loop_
_entity_poly.entity_id
_entity_poly.type
_entity_poly.pdbx_seq_one_letter_code
_entity_poly.pdbx_strand_id
1 'polypeptide(L)'
;MTERTKRWTAFSLRSLLILVTIVAAILGLRTRAKHFRNLAAEHHFKAMDAGYQAAAIQRPVDLRWEWKRPAPMKMDHATISKAAPFWQVSRYHAEQRDVYLAAAQRPWLPVQAMPPNPSPVVVPDGDGPAAQWWNAMFGAYAEHNQCLLEPHMGFPPADDQNLNYAQTLLTAEQFSSLQSRFRERRGIAIGR
;
A
#
# COMPACT_ATOMS: atom_id res chain seq x y z
N MET A 1 -35.65 59.23 3.19
CA MET A 1 -35.25 58.03 3.96
C MET A 1 -35.18 56.86 3.00
N THR A 2 -33.99 56.28 2.91
CA THR A 2 -33.46 55.48 1.80
C THR A 2 -33.98 54.04 1.80
N GLU A 3 -34.49 53.59 0.64
CA GLU A 3 -34.91 52.21 0.34
C GLU A 3 -33.76 51.16 0.36
N ARG A 4 -32.62 51.45 0.99
CA ARG A 4 -31.42 50.60 0.98
C ARG A 4 -31.39 49.50 2.03
N THR A 5 -32.42 49.35 2.86
CA THR A 5 -32.37 48.45 4.03
C THR A 5 -33.18 47.15 3.92
N LYS A 6 -33.79 46.82 2.77
CA LYS A 6 -34.62 45.60 2.62
C LYS A 6 -34.04 44.51 1.70
N ARG A 7 -32.72 44.33 1.65
CA ARG A 7 -32.09 43.28 0.81
C ARG A 7 -31.25 42.25 1.59
N TRP A 8 -31.39 42.17 2.91
CA TRP A 8 -30.44 41.38 3.72
C TRP A 8 -30.85 39.96 4.08
N THR A 9 -32.10 39.52 3.94
CA THR A 9 -32.46 38.14 4.34
C THR A 9 -33.67 37.57 3.59
N ALA A 10 -33.51 37.30 2.29
CA ALA A 10 -34.38 36.35 1.61
C ALA A 10 -33.52 35.17 1.14
N PHE A 11 -33.02 34.38 2.09
CA PHE A 11 -32.50 33.05 1.79
C PHE A 11 -33.69 32.23 1.27
N SER A 12 -33.83 32.14 -0.05
CA SER A 12 -34.89 31.36 -0.66
C SER A 12 -34.69 29.88 -0.34
N LEU A 13 -35.78 29.12 -0.21
CA LEU A 13 -35.73 27.67 -0.05
C LEU A 13 -34.85 27.00 -1.12
N ARG A 14 -34.86 27.53 -2.35
CA ARG A 14 -33.99 27.09 -3.45
C ARG A 14 -32.50 27.28 -3.13
N SER A 15 -32.12 28.43 -2.57
CA SER A 15 -30.73 28.71 -2.17
C SER A 15 -30.26 27.77 -1.07
N LEU A 16 -31.13 27.44 -0.11
CA LEU A 16 -30.84 26.46 0.93
C LEU A 16 -30.64 25.05 0.35
N LEU A 17 -31.53 24.61 -0.55
CA LEU A 17 -31.42 23.30 -1.21
C LEU A 17 -30.12 23.18 -2.02
N ILE A 18 -29.74 24.22 -2.76
CA ILE A 18 -28.47 24.25 -3.50
C ILE A 18 -27.29 24.13 -2.53
N LEU A 19 -27.28 24.91 -1.45
CA LEU A 19 -26.21 24.86 -0.45
C LEU A 19 -26.09 23.47 0.18
N VAL A 20 -27.20 22.87 0.60
CA VAL A 20 -27.23 21.52 1.19
C VAL A 20 -26.72 20.48 0.20
N THR A 21 -27.10 20.59 -1.08
CA THR A 21 -26.65 19.67 -2.13
C THR A 21 -25.14 19.77 -2.37
N ILE A 22 -24.60 20.99 -2.42
CA ILE A 22 -23.15 21.23 -2.57
C ILE A 22 -22.40 20.67 -1.36
N VAL A 23 -22.87 20.95 -0.15
CA VAL A 23 -22.25 20.44 1.09
C VAL A 23 -22.29 18.92 1.10
N ALA A 24 -23.42 18.30 0.76
CA ALA A 24 -23.54 16.85 0.66
C ALA A 24 -22.59 16.25 -0.39
N ALA A 25 -22.45 16.89 -1.56
CA ALA A 25 -21.52 16.46 -2.60
C ALA A 25 -20.05 16.53 -2.11
N ILE A 26 -19.65 17.63 -1.45
CA ILE A 26 -18.30 17.79 -0.89
C ILE A 26 -18.02 16.72 0.18
N LEU A 27 -18.97 16.50 1.10
CA LEU A 27 -18.84 15.46 2.13
C LEU A 27 -18.79 14.06 1.54
N GLY A 28 -19.59 13.78 0.49
CA GLY A 28 -19.57 12.53 -0.25
C GLY A 28 -18.22 12.27 -0.91
N LEU A 29 -17.66 13.26 -1.61
CA LEU A 29 -16.34 13.16 -2.24
C LEU A 29 -15.22 12.96 -1.21
N ARG A 30 -15.28 13.67 -0.07
CA ARG A 30 -14.32 13.48 1.04
C ARG A 30 -14.39 12.08 1.63
N THR A 31 -15.60 11.58 1.88
CA THR A 31 -15.82 10.24 2.43
C THR A 31 -15.32 9.17 1.48
N ARG A 32 -15.61 9.32 0.18
CA ARG A 32 -15.14 8.41 -0.87
C ARG A 32 -13.62 8.44 -1.02
N ALA A 33 -12.99 9.61 -0.98
CA ALA A 33 -11.53 9.73 -0.99
C ALA A 33 -10.90 9.04 0.22
N LYS A 34 -11.44 9.24 1.43
CA LYS A 34 -10.98 8.55 2.65
C LYS A 34 -11.11 7.03 2.51
N HIS A 35 -12.23 6.55 1.98
CA HIS A 35 -12.44 5.12 1.74
C HIS A 35 -11.37 4.53 0.81
N PHE A 36 -11.06 5.19 -0.32
CA PHE A 36 -10.00 4.74 -1.22
C PHE A 36 -8.61 4.78 -0.58
N ARG A 37 -8.29 5.77 0.25
CA ARG A 37 -7.02 5.79 1.00
C ARG A 37 -6.89 4.63 1.98
N ASN A 38 -7.98 4.28 2.67
CA ASN A 38 -7.99 3.11 3.56
C ASN A 38 -7.75 1.82 2.77
N LEU A 39 -8.40 1.64 1.62
CA LEU A 39 -8.17 0.48 0.74
C LEU A 39 -6.72 0.43 0.25
N ALA A 40 -6.16 1.56 -0.19
CA ALA A 40 -4.76 1.63 -0.58
C ALA A 40 -3.82 1.17 0.55
N ALA A 41 -4.09 1.62 1.79
CA ALA A 41 -3.33 1.20 2.95
C ALA A 41 -3.45 -0.32 3.20
N GLU A 42 -4.66 -0.89 3.17
CA GLU A 42 -4.84 -2.34 3.35
C GLU A 42 -4.06 -3.16 2.32
N HIS A 43 -4.12 -2.74 1.06
CA HIS A 43 -3.37 -3.39 -0.02
C HIS A 43 -1.86 -3.21 0.15
N HIS A 44 -1.40 -2.05 0.60
CA HIS A 44 0.00 -1.84 0.93
C HIS A 44 0.53 -2.84 1.98
N PHE A 45 -0.21 -3.07 3.07
CA PHE A 45 0.21 -4.04 4.10
C PHE A 45 0.21 -5.47 3.58
N LYS A 46 -0.77 -5.87 2.77
CA LYS A 46 -0.79 -7.20 2.15
C LYS A 46 0.38 -7.37 1.19
N ALA A 47 0.74 -6.33 0.44
CA ALA A 47 1.92 -6.34 -0.42
C ALA A 47 3.18 -6.57 0.40
N MET A 48 3.37 -5.78 1.47
CA MET A 48 4.52 -5.92 2.36
C MET A 48 4.61 -7.32 2.97
N ASP A 49 3.52 -7.84 3.55
CA ASP A 49 3.50 -9.15 4.20
C ASP A 49 3.92 -10.28 3.25
N ALA A 50 3.36 -10.29 2.04
CA ALA A 50 3.72 -11.27 1.02
C ALA A 50 5.18 -11.09 0.54
N GLY A 51 5.62 -9.84 0.33
CA GLY A 51 7.01 -9.54 -0.03
C GLY A 51 8.01 -10.03 1.02
N TYR A 52 7.70 -9.88 2.31
CA TYR A 52 8.54 -10.41 3.39
C TYR A 52 8.63 -11.93 3.38
N GLN A 53 7.51 -12.61 3.19
CA GLN A 53 7.49 -14.08 3.12
C GLN A 53 8.33 -14.56 1.93
N ALA A 54 8.19 -13.93 0.77
CA ALA A 54 8.97 -14.22 -0.43
C ALA A 54 10.48 -14.04 -0.19
N ALA A 55 10.85 -12.88 0.39
CA ALA A 55 12.23 -12.55 0.67
C ALA A 55 12.85 -13.47 1.73
N ALA A 56 12.11 -13.84 2.79
CA ALA A 56 12.58 -14.77 3.81
C ALA A 56 12.83 -16.18 3.25
N ILE A 57 12.07 -16.61 2.24
CA ILE A 57 12.31 -17.87 1.53
C ILE A 57 13.61 -17.79 0.74
N GLN A 58 13.81 -16.71 -0.03
CA GLN A 58 15.02 -16.55 -0.86
C GLN A 58 16.27 -16.21 -0.06
N ARG A 59 16.10 -15.66 1.15
CA ARG A 59 17.20 -15.22 1.99
C ARG A 59 16.95 -15.73 3.42
N PRO A 60 17.29 -17.00 3.70
CA PRO A 60 17.19 -17.52 5.06
C PRO A 60 18.14 -16.70 5.96
N VAL A 61 17.53 -16.00 6.92
CA VAL A 61 18.18 -14.98 7.75
C VAL A 61 19.16 -15.61 8.74
N ASP A 62 20.39 -15.07 8.82
CA ASP A 62 21.21 -15.13 10.03
C ASP A 62 21.14 -13.76 10.73
N LEU A 63 20.26 -13.69 11.75
CA LEU A 63 19.94 -12.47 12.52
C LEU A 63 21.19 -11.79 13.12
N ARG A 64 22.30 -12.51 13.29
CA ARG A 64 23.52 -11.98 13.94
C ARG A 64 24.31 -11.03 13.04
N TRP A 65 24.26 -11.25 11.72
CA TRP A 65 25.13 -10.56 10.76
C TRP A 65 24.38 -9.81 9.68
N GLU A 66 23.06 -9.99 9.63
CA GLU A 66 22.22 -9.45 8.58
C GLU A 66 22.50 -7.97 8.37
N TRP A 67 22.67 -7.22 9.47
CA TRP A 67 22.85 -5.76 9.51
C TRP A 67 24.14 -5.23 8.89
N LYS A 68 25.14 -6.10 8.74
CA LYS A 68 26.44 -5.77 8.14
C LYS A 68 26.61 -6.38 6.76
N ARG A 69 26.06 -7.57 6.55
CA ARG A 69 26.27 -8.39 5.35
C ARG A 69 24.97 -9.11 5.01
N PRO A 70 24.07 -8.47 4.25
CA PRO A 70 22.89 -9.13 3.76
C PRO A 70 23.29 -10.38 2.96
N ALA A 71 22.75 -11.54 3.35
CA ALA A 71 22.96 -12.77 2.58
C ALA A 71 22.41 -12.58 1.15
N PRO A 72 23.10 -13.08 0.12
CA PRO A 72 22.58 -13.00 -1.24
C PRO A 72 21.28 -13.79 -1.34
N MET A 73 20.35 -13.32 -2.18
CA MET A 73 19.13 -14.06 -2.49
C MET A 73 19.50 -15.35 -3.22
N LYS A 74 18.97 -16.47 -2.75
CA LYS A 74 19.04 -17.76 -3.42
C LYS A 74 18.13 -17.74 -4.64
N MET A 75 18.73 -18.10 -5.78
CA MET A 75 18.11 -18.08 -7.10
C MET A 75 18.01 -19.48 -7.72
N ASP A 76 18.15 -20.53 -6.91
CA ASP A 76 17.89 -21.90 -7.35
C ASP A 76 16.39 -22.13 -7.60
N HIS A 77 16.08 -23.08 -8.47
CA HIS A 77 14.73 -23.38 -8.90
C HIS A 77 13.80 -23.71 -7.72
N ALA A 78 14.27 -24.50 -6.75
CA ALA A 78 13.44 -24.91 -5.61
C ALA A 78 13.05 -23.70 -4.74
N THR A 79 14.01 -22.81 -4.48
CA THR A 79 13.77 -21.58 -3.73
C THR A 79 12.86 -20.63 -4.50
N ILE A 80 13.12 -20.38 -5.78
CA ILE A 80 12.29 -19.50 -6.62
C ILE A 80 10.86 -20.04 -6.72
N SER A 81 10.68 -21.33 -6.95
CA SER A 81 9.36 -21.98 -7.01
C SER A 81 8.57 -21.82 -5.72
N LYS A 82 9.24 -21.83 -4.57
CA LYS A 82 8.60 -21.59 -3.28
C LYS A 82 8.28 -20.11 -3.03
N ALA A 83 9.12 -19.19 -3.49
CA ALA A 83 8.96 -17.75 -3.26
C ALA A 83 8.04 -17.04 -4.28
N ALA A 84 7.99 -17.55 -5.51
CA ALA A 84 7.29 -16.93 -6.63
C ALA A 84 5.80 -16.61 -6.36
N PRO A 85 5.00 -17.49 -5.71
CA PRO A 85 3.61 -17.17 -5.39
C PRO A 85 3.49 -15.93 -4.48
N PHE A 86 4.40 -15.79 -3.50
CA PHE A 86 4.40 -14.67 -2.57
C PHE A 86 4.83 -13.36 -3.25
N TRP A 87 5.82 -13.40 -4.15
CA TRP A 87 6.18 -12.23 -4.97
C TRP A 87 5.03 -11.78 -5.85
N GLN A 88 4.29 -12.72 -6.44
CA GLN A 88 3.14 -12.42 -7.28
C GLN A 88 2.01 -11.75 -6.47
N VAL A 89 1.71 -12.27 -5.28
CA VAL A 89 0.72 -11.67 -4.36
C VAL A 89 1.19 -10.27 -3.92
N SER A 90 2.47 -10.12 -3.59
CA SER A 90 3.09 -8.85 -3.22
C SER A 90 2.87 -7.79 -4.30
N ARG A 91 3.24 -8.12 -5.53
CA ARG A 91 3.09 -7.24 -6.69
C ARG A 91 1.63 -6.92 -6.98
N TYR A 92 0.75 -7.91 -6.97
CA TYR A 92 -0.69 -7.72 -7.17
C TYR A 92 -1.26 -6.69 -6.19
N HIS A 93 -0.93 -6.82 -4.90
CA HIS A 93 -1.42 -5.88 -3.90
C HIS A 93 -0.78 -4.49 -4.03
N ALA A 94 0.46 -4.37 -4.49
CA ALA A 94 1.08 -3.09 -4.79
C ALA A 94 0.37 -2.37 -5.97
N GLU A 95 0.04 -3.10 -7.04
CA GLU A 95 -0.70 -2.55 -8.18
C GLU A 95 -2.10 -2.07 -7.75
N GLN A 96 -2.79 -2.85 -6.91
CA GLN A 96 -4.09 -2.46 -6.34
C GLN A 96 -4.00 -1.20 -5.46
N ARG A 97 -2.95 -1.11 -4.63
CA ARG A 97 -2.68 0.11 -3.84
C ARG A 97 -2.63 1.32 -4.76
N ASP A 98 -1.86 1.25 -5.83
CA ASP A 98 -1.64 2.37 -6.74
C ASP A 98 -2.94 2.79 -7.46
N VAL A 99 -3.79 1.82 -7.85
CA VAL A 99 -5.13 2.10 -8.39
C VAL A 99 -5.99 2.87 -7.39
N TYR A 100 -6.03 2.44 -6.12
CA TYR A 100 -6.80 3.12 -5.08
C TYR A 100 -6.22 4.50 -4.72
N LEU A 101 -4.90 4.68 -4.78
CA LEU A 101 -4.27 5.99 -4.61
C LEU A 101 -4.69 6.96 -5.71
N ALA A 102 -4.67 6.53 -6.96
CA ALA A 102 -5.15 7.34 -8.08
C ALA A 102 -6.65 7.68 -7.94
N ALA A 103 -7.46 6.72 -7.49
CA ALA A 103 -8.88 6.94 -7.23
C ALA A 103 -9.13 7.91 -6.06
N ALA A 104 -8.29 7.88 -5.02
CA ALA A 104 -8.38 8.81 -3.90
C ALA A 104 -8.07 10.26 -4.28
N GLN A 105 -7.20 10.48 -5.28
CA GLN A 105 -6.90 11.81 -5.81
C GLN A 105 -8.04 12.38 -6.66
N ARG A 106 -8.82 11.50 -7.30
CA ARG A 106 -9.93 11.86 -8.20
C ARG A 106 -11.20 11.09 -7.84
N PRO A 107 -11.76 11.28 -6.62
CA PRO A 107 -12.87 10.49 -6.11
C PRO A 107 -14.18 10.65 -6.87
N TRP A 108 -14.29 11.65 -7.75
CA TRP A 108 -15.45 11.84 -8.63
C TRP A 108 -15.42 10.96 -9.88
N LEU A 109 -14.27 10.37 -10.23
CA LEU A 109 -14.14 9.47 -11.38
C LEU A 109 -14.48 8.02 -11.01
N PRO A 110 -14.89 7.18 -11.97
CA PRO A 110 -14.96 5.74 -11.77
C PRO A 110 -13.55 5.18 -11.50
N VAL A 111 -13.49 4.15 -10.65
CA VAL A 111 -12.24 3.42 -10.40
C VAL A 111 -11.91 2.61 -11.66
N GLN A 112 -10.65 2.59 -12.06
CA GLN A 112 -10.20 1.73 -13.16
C GLN A 112 -10.46 0.26 -12.83
N ALA A 113 -10.57 -0.58 -13.87
CA ALA A 113 -10.76 -2.01 -13.67
C ALA A 113 -9.58 -2.58 -12.84
N MET A 114 -9.93 -3.27 -11.75
CA MET A 114 -8.94 -3.91 -10.89
C MET A 114 -8.23 -5.03 -11.66
N PRO A 115 -6.89 -5.19 -11.50
CA PRO A 115 -6.21 -6.34 -12.07
C PRO A 115 -6.86 -7.64 -11.55
N PRO A 116 -6.95 -8.68 -12.39
CA PRO A 116 -7.50 -9.95 -11.98
C PRO A 116 -6.63 -10.57 -10.88
N ASN A 117 -7.24 -11.45 -10.08
CA ASN A 117 -6.49 -12.21 -9.10
C ASN A 117 -5.35 -12.98 -9.78
N PRO A 118 -4.19 -13.10 -9.13
CA PRO A 118 -3.06 -13.80 -9.70
C PRO A 118 -3.38 -15.27 -9.95
N SER A 119 -3.10 -15.75 -11.16
CA SER A 119 -3.13 -17.17 -11.51
C SER A 119 -1.91 -17.90 -10.94
N PRO A 120 -1.99 -19.22 -10.67
CA PRO A 120 -0.85 -20.01 -10.23
C PRO A 120 0.37 -19.80 -11.15
N VAL A 121 1.53 -19.58 -10.54
CA VAL A 121 2.78 -19.37 -11.25
C VAL A 121 3.40 -20.69 -11.68
N VAL A 122 3.86 -20.76 -12.92
CA VAL A 122 4.68 -21.88 -13.42
C VAL A 122 6.11 -21.37 -13.58
N VAL A 123 7.00 -21.86 -12.73
CA VAL A 123 8.43 -21.55 -12.81
C VAL A 123 9.09 -22.53 -13.79
N PRO A 124 9.94 -22.05 -14.72
CA PRO A 124 10.68 -22.94 -15.62
C PRO A 124 11.64 -23.86 -14.86
N ASP A 125 11.75 -25.11 -15.31
CA ASP A 125 12.71 -26.06 -14.75
C ASP A 125 14.17 -25.60 -14.93
N GLY A 126 14.97 -25.80 -13.88
CA GLY A 126 16.40 -25.50 -13.87
C GLY A 126 16.76 -24.12 -13.31
N ASP A 127 17.88 -24.03 -12.61
CA ASP A 127 18.27 -22.82 -11.86
C ASP A 127 18.51 -21.59 -12.75
N GLY A 128 19.21 -21.77 -13.87
CA GLY A 128 19.46 -20.68 -14.82
C GLY A 128 18.18 -20.09 -15.42
N PRO A 129 17.31 -20.91 -16.05
CA PRO A 129 16.01 -20.49 -16.54
C PRO A 129 15.12 -19.87 -15.46
N ALA A 130 15.08 -20.46 -14.26
CA ALA A 130 14.30 -19.93 -13.14
C ALA A 130 14.77 -18.53 -12.71
N ALA A 131 16.09 -18.32 -12.62
CA ALA A 131 16.66 -17.02 -12.25
C ALA A 131 16.38 -15.93 -13.30
N GLN A 132 16.51 -16.25 -14.59
CA GLN A 132 16.18 -15.32 -15.68
C GLN A 132 14.70 -14.97 -15.68
N TRP A 133 13.84 -15.98 -15.51
CA TRP A 133 12.40 -15.80 -15.40
C TRP A 133 12.02 -14.92 -14.21
N TRP A 134 12.62 -15.15 -13.04
CA TRP A 134 12.35 -14.35 -11.84
C TRP A 134 12.72 -12.88 -12.05
N ASN A 135 13.90 -12.61 -12.64
CA ASN A 135 14.33 -11.25 -12.94
C ASN A 135 13.38 -10.55 -13.93
N ALA A 136 12.92 -11.27 -14.96
CA ALA A 136 11.97 -10.73 -15.92
C ALA A 136 10.60 -10.42 -15.30
N MET A 137 10.14 -11.25 -14.36
CA MET A 137 8.82 -11.12 -13.73
C MET A 137 8.79 -10.12 -12.57
N PHE A 138 9.83 -10.13 -11.74
CA PHE A 138 9.85 -9.44 -10.45
C PHE A 138 11.07 -8.55 -10.24
N GLY A 139 12.11 -8.61 -11.09
CA GLY A 139 13.35 -7.86 -10.87
C GLY A 139 13.11 -6.36 -10.72
N ALA A 140 12.44 -5.74 -11.71
CA ALA A 140 12.09 -4.33 -11.63
C ALA A 140 11.20 -4.01 -10.42
N TYR A 141 10.21 -4.87 -10.12
CA TYR A 141 9.33 -4.69 -8.97
C TYR A 141 10.12 -4.73 -7.64
N ALA A 142 11.03 -5.67 -7.49
CA ALA A 142 11.86 -5.87 -6.30
C ALA A 142 12.85 -4.72 -6.11
N GLU A 143 13.45 -4.22 -7.20
CA GLU A 143 14.34 -3.05 -7.19
C GLU A 143 13.59 -1.76 -6.78
N HIS A 144 12.39 -1.54 -7.34
CA HIS A 144 11.65 -0.29 -7.15
C HIS A 144 10.86 -0.24 -5.85
N ASN A 145 10.36 -1.37 -5.35
CA ASN A 145 9.57 -1.37 -4.11
C ASN A 145 10.41 -1.44 -2.84
N GLN A 146 11.75 -1.48 -2.91
CA GLN A 146 12.63 -1.68 -1.76
C GLN A 146 12.08 -2.71 -0.75
N CYS A 147 11.34 -3.73 -1.25
CA CYS A 147 10.92 -4.88 -0.46
C CYS A 147 12.13 -5.75 -0.09
N LEU A 148 13.30 -5.39 -0.60
CA LEU A 148 14.60 -5.92 -0.23
C LEU A 148 14.90 -5.48 1.21
N LEU A 149 14.75 -6.46 2.09
CA LEU A 149 15.20 -6.51 3.47
C LEU A 149 16.56 -5.82 3.66
N GLU A 150 16.53 -4.52 3.89
CA GLU A 150 17.59 -3.88 4.65
C GLU A 150 17.56 -4.46 6.07
N PRO A 151 18.75 -4.69 6.64
CA PRO A 151 18.88 -5.54 7.80
C PRO A 151 18.73 -4.86 9.18
N HIS A 152 18.68 -3.56 9.19
CA HIS A 152 17.68 -2.81 9.94
C HIS A 152 16.66 -2.51 8.85
N MET A 153 15.35 -2.67 9.03
CA MET A 153 14.45 -1.98 8.10
C MET A 153 14.61 -0.49 8.38
N GLY A 154 15.66 0.13 7.82
CA GLY A 154 16.16 1.43 8.18
C GLY A 154 15.00 2.40 8.21
N PHE A 155 14.51 2.69 9.40
CA PHE A 155 13.88 3.96 9.66
C PHE A 155 14.99 4.80 10.29
N PRO A 156 15.71 5.64 9.53
CA PRO A 156 15.69 7.03 9.95
C PRO A 156 14.19 7.39 10.05
N PRO A 157 13.69 7.95 11.16
CA PRO A 157 12.30 8.34 11.32
C PRO A 157 11.71 9.22 10.19
N ALA A 158 12.55 9.69 9.26
CA ALA A 158 12.23 10.64 8.21
C ALA A 158 11.96 10.02 6.82
N ASP A 159 12.49 8.83 6.50
CA ASP A 159 12.68 8.43 5.08
C ASP A 159 11.79 7.30 4.56
N ASP A 160 10.96 6.68 5.40
CA ASP A 160 10.04 5.69 4.86
C ASP A 160 8.93 6.39 4.09
N GLN A 161 9.13 6.60 2.79
CA GLN A 161 8.10 7.12 1.91
C GLN A 161 6.83 6.27 1.99
N ASN A 162 6.92 4.95 2.26
CA ASN A 162 5.75 4.08 2.38
C ASN A 162 5.03 4.23 3.74
N LEU A 163 5.75 4.36 4.88
CA LEU A 163 5.14 4.76 6.16
C LEU A 163 4.65 6.21 6.14
N ASN A 164 5.35 7.13 5.49
CA ASN A 164 4.93 8.52 5.27
C ASN A 164 3.71 8.57 4.34
N TYR A 165 3.63 7.70 3.33
CA TYR A 165 2.41 7.48 2.55
C TYR A 165 1.31 6.95 3.47
N ALA A 166 1.55 5.94 4.30
CA ALA A 166 0.55 5.48 5.26
C ALA A 166 0.14 6.57 6.29
N GLN A 167 1.06 7.42 6.77
CA GLN A 167 0.77 8.56 7.64
C GLN A 167 0.01 9.69 6.93
N THR A 168 0.22 9.88 5.63
CA THR A 168 -0.55 10.84 4.81
C THR A 168 -1.89 10.28 4.33
N LEU A 169 -2.05 8.95 4.33
CA LEU A 169 -3.26 8.24 3.91
C LEU A 169 -4.23 7.96 5.05
N LEU A 170 -3.72 7.86 6.28
CA LEU A 170 -4.47 7.48 7.47
C LEU A 170 -4.47 8.64 8.49
N THR A 171 -5.53 8.74 9.30
CA THR A 171 -5.41 9.57 10.51
C THR A 171 -4.35 8.97 11.44
N ALA A 172 -3.73 9.78 12.30
CA ALA A 172 -2.73 9.31 13.26
C ALA A 172 -3.22 8.09 14.09
N GLU A 173 -4.51 8.05 14.40
CA GLU A 173 -5.17 6.95 15.11
C GLU A 173 -5.28 5.67 14.28
N GLN A 174 -5.69 5.79 13.01
CA GLN A 174 -5.75 4.65 12.08
C GLN A 174 -4.35 4.09 11.81
N PHE A 175 -3.36 4.97 11.69
CA PHE A 175 -1.96 4.61 11.52
C PHE A 175 -1.42 3.87 12.75
N SER A 176 -1.68 4.38 13.96
CA SER A 176 -1.27 3.74 15.23
C SER A 176 -1.89 2.36 15.42
N SER A 177 -3.19 2.20 15.15
CA SER A 177 -3.87 0.89 15.19
C SER A 177 -3.25 -0.10 14.19
N LEU A 178 -2.91 0.36 12.98
CA LEU A 178 -2.27 -0.50 11.96
C LEU A 178 -0.85 -0.89 12.34
N GLN A 179 -0.06 0.05 12.85
CA GLN A 179 1.29 -0.20 13.35
C GLN A 179 1.27 -1.19 14.51
N SER A 180 0.29 -1.10 15.41
CA SER A 180 0.08 -2.05 16.52
C SER A 180 -0.18 -3.47 16.02
N ARG A 181 -1.11 -3.66 15.07
CA ARG A 181 -1.41 -4.99 14.49
C ARG A 181 -0.20 -5.57 13.76
N PHE A 182 0.59 -4.73 13.09
CA PHE A 182 1.80 -5.16 12.41
C PHE A 182 2.87 -5.64 13.41
N ARG A 183 3.11 -4.89 14.50
CA ARG A 183 4.04 -5.27 15.56
C ARG A 183 3.63 -6.56 16.29
N GLU A 184 2.34 -6.67 16.60
CA GLU A 184 1.74 -7.86 17.24
C GLU A 184 1.92 -9.11 16.38
N ARG A 185 1.71 -9.00 15.05
CA ARG A 185 1.92 -10.12 14.11
C ARG A 185 3.38 -10.53 13.91
N ARG A 186 4.34 -9.63 14.13
CA ARG A 186 5.79 -9.96 14.10
C ARG A 186 6.29 -10.59 15.40
N GLY A 187 5.43 -10.81 16.40
CA GLY A 187 5.84 -11.31 17.71
C GLY A 187 6.69 -10.32 18.51
N ILE A 188 6.71 -9.04 18.12
CA ILE A 188 7.36 -7.98 18.88
C ILE A 188 6.37 -7.62 19.98
N ALA A 189 6.61 -8.16 21.18
CA ALA A 189 5.82 -7.84 22.36
C ALA A 189 5.74 -6.31 22.50
N ILE A 190 4.51 -5.78 22.55
CA ILE A 190 4.27 -4.39 22.90
C ILE A 190 4.61 -4.30 24.39
N GLY A 191 5.84 -3.87 24.68
CA GLY A 191 6.29 -3.61 26.05
C GLY A 191 5.30 -2.64 26.70
N ARG A 192 4.62 -3.13 27.74
CA ARG A 192 3.87 -2.30 28.67
C ARG A 192 4.82 -1.50 29.54
#